data_AF-A0A2E5Z6I1-F1
#
_entry.id   AF-A0A2E5Z6I1-F1
#
_cell.length_a   1.000
_cell.length_b   1.000
_cell.length_c   1.000
_cell.angle_alpha   90.00
_cell.angle_beta   90.00
_cell.angle_gamma   90.00
#
_symmetry.space_group_name_H-M   'P 1'
#
loop_
_entity.id
_entity.type
_entity.pdbx_description
1 polymer ?
#
loop_
_entity_poly.entity_id
_entity_poly.type
_entity_poly.pdbx_seq_one_letter_code
_entity_poly.pdbx_strand_id
1 'polypeptide(L)' 'MGWQFLRFNARSEEGMNVFRNYEILGTPSMLIINSEGRVVYKRYGFPDKSEILNIYKNL' A
#
# COMPACT_ATOMS: atom_id res chain seq x y z
N MET A 1 -18.41 -5.89 -1.69
CA MET A 1 -17.16 -5.18 -2.05
C MET A 1 -15.99 -6.04 -1.64
N GLY A 2 -15.25 -6.59 -2.60
CA GLY A 2 -14.09 -7.44 -2.34
C GLY A 2 -12.81 -6.62 -2.22
N TRP A 3 -11.86 -7.10 -1.43
CA TRP A 3 -10.54 -6.49 -1.30
C TRP A 3 -9.55 -7.34 -2.09
N GLN A 4 -8.63 -6.70 -2.79
CA GLN A 4 -7.55 -7.38 -3.49
C GLN A 4 -6.22 -7.05 -2.81
N PHE A 5 -5.50 -8.08 -2.39
CA PHE A 5 -4.14 -7.91 -1.89
C PHE A 5 -3.15 -8.04 -3.05
N LEU A 6 -2.44 -6.96 -3.34
CA LEU A 6 -1.40 -6.93 -4.36
C LEU A 6 -0.03 -6.79 -3.69
N ARG A 7 0.88 -7.70 -4.04
CA ARG A 7 2.27 -7.65 -3.59
C ARG A 7 3.17 -7.31 -4.77
N PHE A 8 3.91 -6.21 -4.65
CA PHE A 8 4.89 -5.80 -5.65
C PHE A 8 6.31 -6.07 -5.16
N ASN A 9 7.17 -6.54 -6.06
CA ASN A 9 8.60 -6.62 -5.82
C ASN A 9 9.24 -5.30 -6.24
N ALA A 10 9.86 -4.55 -5.33
CA ALA A 10 10.50 -3.27 -5.63
C ALA A 10 11.62 -3.35 -6.68
N ARG A 11 12.13 -4.55 -6.97
CA ARG A 11 13.16 -4.80 -8.00
C ARG A 11 12.59 -5.18 -9.38
N SER A 12 11.29 -5.46 -9.49
CA SER A 12 10.67 -5.67 -10.81
C SER A 12 10.34 -4.34 -11.46
N GLU A 13 10.25 -4.31 -12.79
CA GLU A 13 9.87 -3.11 -13.54
C GLU A 13 8.52 -2.54 -13.07
N GLU A 14 7.53 -3.41 -12.91
CA GLU A 14 6.20 -3.06 -12.40
C GLU A 14 6.28 -2.48 -10.99
N GLY A 15 7.08 -3.07 -10.10
CA GLY A 15 7.26 -2.56 -8.75
C GLY A 15 7.98 -1.23 -8.72
N MET A 16 8.99 -1.01 -9.57
CA MET A 16 9.66 0.29 -9.71
C MET A 16 8.71 1.37 -10.23
N ASN A 17 7.78 1.01 -11.12
CA ASN A 17 6.75 1.94 -11.60
C ASN A 17 5.75 2.29 -10.50
N VAL A 18 5.29 1.31 -9.71
CA VAL A 18 4.45 1.56 -8.53
C VAL A 18 5.17 2.44 -7.52
N PHE A 19 6.45 2.20 -7.25
CA PHE A 19 7.25 3.01 -6.32
C PHE A 19 7.39 4.45 -6.77
N ARG A 20 7.59 4.69 -8.07
CA ARG A 20 7.64 6.04 -8.64
C ARG A 20 6.28 6.74 -8.59
N ASN A 21 5.24 6.08 -9.09
CA ASN A 21 3.90 6.67 -9.19
C ASN A 21 3.28 7.03 -7.83
N TYR A 22 3.61 6.25 -6.80
CA TYR A 22 3.11 6.46 -5.45
C TYR A 22 4.15 7.02 -4.48
N GLU A 23 5.31 7.46 -4.96
CA GLU A 23 6.39 8.05 -4.16
C GLU A 23 6.73 7.21 -2.91
N ILE A 24 7.03 5.93 -3.15
CA ILE A 24 7.42 4.98 -2.11
C ILE A 24 8.94 5.06 -1.93
N LEU A 25 9.39 5.41 -0.71
CA LEU A 25 10.78 5.69 -0.39
C LEU A 25 11.58 4.48 0.13
N GLY A 26 10.92 3.36 0.42
CA GLY A 26 11.59 2.21 1.03
C GLY A 26 10.78 0.93 1.04
N THR A 27 11.40 -0.14 1.54
CA THR A 27 10.77 -1.45 1.74
C THR A 27 10.99 -1.94 3.18
N PRO A 28 10.05 -2.72 3.75
CA PRO A 28 8.69 -2.95 3.24
C PRO A 28 7.84 -1.68 3.33
N SER A 29 6.83 -1.57 2.48
CA SER A 29 5.84 -0.48 2.53
C SER A 29 4.45 -1.05 2.26
N MET A 30 3.43 -0.50 2.93
CA MET A 30 2.03 -0.81 2.70
C MET A 30 1.30 0.45 2.23
N LEU A 31 0.47 0.28 1.19
CA LEU A 31 -0.43 1.31 0.70
C LEU A 31 -1.85 0.75 0.69
N ILE A 32 -2.81 1.60 1.00
CA ILE A 32 -4.22 1.32 0.73
C ILE A 32 -4.70 2.35 -0.28
N ILE A 33 -5.31 1.83 -1.33
CA ILE A 33 -5.76 2.59 -2.49
C ILE A 33 -7.26 2.40 -2.59
N ASN A 34 -8.02 3.48 -2.72
CA ASN A 34 -9.47 3.41 -2.91
C ASN A 34 -9.84 3.07 -4.36
N SER A 35 -11.13 2.91 -4.66
CA SER A 35 -11.61 2.58 -6.01
C SER A 35 -11.33 3.65 -7.08
N GLU A 36 -11.00 4.88 -6.67
CA GLU A 36 -10.62 5.98 -7.56
C GLU A 36 -9.12 5.99 -7.87
N GLY A 37 -8.35 5.04 -7.32
CA GLY A 37 -6.90 4.97 -7.50
C GLY A 37 -6.12 5.91 -6.57
N ARG A 38 -6.76 6.54 -5.58
CA ARG A 38 -6.12 7.46 -4.64
C ARG A 38 -5.57 6.70 -3.43
N VAL A 39 -4.35 7.03 -3.01
CA VAL A 39 -3.75 6.50 -1.78
C VAL A 39 -4.43 7.14 -0.59
N VAL A 40 -5.15 6.34 0.19
CA VAL A 40 -5.83 6.77 1.42
C VAL A 40 -4.99 6.46 2.66
N TYR A 41 -3.98 5.61 2.53
CA TYR A 41 -3.04 5.29 3.59
C TYR A 41 -1.69 4.84 3.02
N LYS A 42 -0.60 5.26 3.65
CA LYS A 42 0.78 4.90 3.31
C LYS A 42 1.57 4.68 4.61
N ARG A 43 2.23 3.53 4.74
CA ARG A 43 3.15 3.24 5.85
C ARG A 43 4.43 2.59 5.35
N TYR A 44 5.54 3.05 5.91
CA TYR A 44 6.86 2.44 5.78
C TYR A 44 7.08 1.46 6.94
N GLY A 45 7.71 0.33 6.65
CA GLY A 45 7.89 -0.76 7.61
C GLY A 45 6.70 -1.71 7.66
N PHE A 46 6.75 -2.67 8.58
CA PHE A 46 5.66 -3.61 8.80
C PHE A 46 4.56 -2.93 9.63
N PRO A 47 3.32 -2.83 9.14
CA PRO A 47 2.18 -2.43 9.95
C PRO A 47 1.87 -3.52 10.96
N ASP A 48 1.48 -3.10 12.16
CA ASP A 48 0.96 -4.05 13.15
C ASP A 48 -0.49 -4.41 12.81
N LYS A 49 -0.95 -5.58 13.28
CA LYS A 49 -2.30 -6.07 12.96
C LYS A 49 -3.39 -5.10 13.43
N SER A 50 -3.21 -4.47 14.58
CA SER A 50 -4.17 -3.52 15.16
C SER A 50 -4.33 -2.27 14.29
N GLU A 51 -3.25 -1.81 13.69
CA GLU A 51 -3.23 -0.63 12.84
C GLU A 51 -3.95 -0.89 11.53
N ILE A 52 -3.71 -2.04 10.88
CA ILE A 52 -4.45 -2.43 9.67
C ILE A 52 -5.95 -2.47 9.97
N LEU A 53 -6.35 -3.08 11.10
CA LEU A 53 -7.75 -3.15 11.50
C LEU A 53 -8.34 -1.77 11.81
N ASN A 54 -7.56 -0.85 12.37
CA ASN A 54 -8.03 0.50 12.65
C ASN A 54 -8.24 1.29 11.37
N ILE A 55 -7.32 1.20 10.41
CA ILE A 55 -7.48 1.86 9.11
C ILE A 55 -8.72 1.32 8.41
N TYR A 56 -8.91 0.00 8.41
CA TYR A 56 -10.10 -0.64 7.85
C TYR A 56 -11.42 -0.08 8.40
N LYS A 57 -11.48 0.21 9.71
CA LYS A 57 -12.70 0.77 10.32
C LYS A 57 -12.99 2.21 9.92
N ASN A 58 -11.99 2.93 9.42
CA ASN A 58 -12.07 4.36 9.11
C ASN A 58 -12.05 4.65 7.60
N LEU A 59 -12.12 3.61 6.76
CA LEU A 59 -12.29 3.67 5.30
C LEU A 59 -13.74 3.41 4.92
#